data_AF-A0A960E095-F1
#
_entry.id   AF-A0A960E095-F1
#
_cell.length_a   1.000
_cell.length_b   1.000
_cell.length_c   1.000
_cell.angle_alpha   90.00
_cell.angle_beta   90.00
_cell.angle_gamma   90.00
#
_symmetry.space_group_name_H-M   'P 1'
#
loop_
_entity.id
_entity.type
_entity.pdbx_description
1 polymer ?
#
loop_
_entity_poly.entity_id
_entity_poly.type
_entity_poly.pdbx_seq_one_letter_code
_entity_poly.pdbx_strand_id
1 'polypeptide(L)' 'MSDETPIHIALGLTDAELADIVDILGREPNRLELSMYSVMWS' A
#
# COMPACT_ATOMS: atom_id res chain seq x y z
N MET A 1 -17.10 -0.43 16.23
CA MET A 1 -16.57 -1.16 15.06
C MET A 1 -15.15 -0.65 14.92
N SER A 2 -14.15 -1.53 14.90
CA SER A 2 -12.75 -1.08 14.90
C SER A 2 -12.44 -0.48 13.54
N ASP A 3 -12.49 0.85 13.43
CA ASP A 3 -12.07 1.61 12.25
C ASP A 3 -10.54 1.57 12.13
N GLU A 4 -9.99 0.39 11.84
CA GLU A 4 -8.56 0.27 11.57
C GLU A 4 -8.31 0.73 10.13
N THR A 5 -7.71 1.92 10.01
CA THR A 5 -7.29 2.47 8.71
C THR A 5 -6.37 1.46 8.02
N PRO A 6 -6.66 1.07 6.76
CA PRO A 6 -5.79 0.18 6.00
C PRO A 6 -4.35 0.69 5.95
N ILE A 7 -3.38 -0.21 6.05
CA ILE A 7 -1.97 0.17 6.19
C ILE A 7 -1.47 1.00 5.00
N HIS A 8 -1.94 0.76 3.77
CA HIS A 8 -1.57 1.57 2.61
C HIS A 8 -2.09 3.01 2.72
N ILE A 9 -3.33 3.21 3.18
CA ILE A 9 -3.90 4.54 3.46
C ILE A 9 -3.12 5.24 4.57
N ALA A 10 -2.75 4.53 5.62
CA ALA A 10 -1.93 5.07 6.71
C ALA A 10 -0.51 5.47 6.25
N LEU A 11 0.00 4.83 5.19
CA LEU A 11 1.25 5.15 4.51
C LEU A 11 1.08 6.23 3.42
N GLY A 12 -0.12 6.78 3.21
CA GLY A 12 -0.38 7.82 2.21
C GLY A 12 -0.57 7.31 0.78
N LEU A 13 -0.67 6.00 0.58
CA LEU A 13 -1.04 5.39 -0.70
C LEU A 13 -2.55 5.36 -0.85
N THR A 14 -3.02 5.46 -2.08
CA THR A 14 -4.41 5.26 -2.48
C THR A 14 -4.71 3.78 -2.76
N ASP A 15 -5.99 3.41 -2.84
CA ASP A 15 -6.39 2.06 -3.24
C ASP A 15 -5.94 1.70 -4.67
N ALA A 16 -5.85 2.70 -5.56
CA ALA A 16 -5.38 2.51 -6.93
C ALA A 16 -3.88 2.17 -6.96
N GLU A 17 -3.07 2.90 -6.18
CA GLU A 17 -1.64 2.62 -6.06
C GLU A 17 -1.39 1.25 -5.40
N LEU A 18 -2.23 0.85 -4.43
CA LEU A 18 -2.17 -0.51 -3.89
C LEU A 18 -2.43 -1.56 -4.99
N ALA A 19 -3.44 -1.35 -5.83
CA ALA A 19 -3.74 -2.27 -6.93
C ALA A 19 -2.57 -2.38 -7.92
N ASP A 20 -1.97 -1.25 -8.31
CA ASP A 20 -0.80 -1.22 -9.18
C ASP A 20 0.39 -1.97 -8.55
N ILE A 21 0.61 -1.81 -7.24
CA ILE A 21 1.67 -2.54 -6.51
C ILE A 21 1.39 -4.05 -6.51
N VAL A 22 0.15 -4.47 -6.29
CA VAL A 22 -0.26 -5.89 -6.34
C VAL A 22 -0.01 -6.46 -7.73
N ASP A 23 -0.35 -5.72 -8.78
CA ASP A 23 -0.15 -6.13 -10.17
C ASP A 23 1.35 -6.23 -10.53
N ILE A 24 2.19 -5.30 -10.05
CA ILE A 24 3.65 -5.34 -10.24
C ILE A 24 4.28 -6.55 -9.53
N LEU A 25 3.85 -6.85 -8.30
CA LEU A 25 4.41 -7.93 -7.49
C LEU A 25 3.80 -9.30 -7.82
N GLY A 26 2.61 -9.34 -8.44
CA GLY A 26 1.83 -10.55 -8.65
C GLY A 26 1.32 -11.19 -7.36
N ARG A 27 1.33 -10.47 -6.24
CA ARG A 27 0.89 -10.91 -4.91
C ARG A 27 0.61 -9.72 -3.99
N GLU A 28 0.02 -10.00 -2.83
CA GLU A 28 -0.16 -9.01 -1.78
C GLU A 28 1.21 -8.53 -1.23
N PRO A 29 1.43 -7.20 -1.15
CA PRO A 29 2.65 -6.63 -0.57
C PRO A 29 2.63 -6.70 0.95
N ASN A 30 3.80 -6.88 1.56
CA ASN A 30 3.94 -6.73 3.00
C ASN A 30 4.13 -5.25 3.39
N ARG A 31 4.09 -4.96 4.70
CA ARG A 31 4.22 -3.59 5.23
C ARG A 31 5.53 -2.90 4.80
N LEU A 32 6.65 -3.63 4.75
CA LEU A 32 7.94 -3.03 4.36
C LEU A 32 7.92 -2.61 2.88
N GLU A 33 7.35 -3.45 2.02
CA GLU A 33 7.17 -3.18 0.59
C GLU A 33 6.29 -1.95 0.37
N LEU A 34 5.13 -1.88 1.05
CA LEU A 34 4.25 -0.71 0.99
C LEU A 34 4.94 0.57 1.47
N SER A 35 5.74 0.50 2.54
CA SER A 35 6.51 1.66 3.02
C SER A 35 7.54 2.13 1.98
N MET A 36 8.17 1.21 1.26
CA MET A 36 9.11 1.58 0.20
C MET A 36 8.39 2.26 -0.97
N TYR A 37 7.25 1.70 -1.43
CA TYR A 37 6.46 2.30 -2.51
C TYR A 37 5.87 3.66 -2.12
N SER A 38 5.35 3.81 -0.91
CA SER A 38 4.87 5.08 -0.34
C SER A 38 5.91 6.20 -0.44
N VAL A 39 7.19 5.91 -0.16
CA VAL A 39 8.27 6.90 -0.28
C VAL A 39 8.67 7.16 -1.73
N MET A 40 8.68 6.12 -2.57
CA MET A 40 9.11 6.27 -3.97
C MET A 40 8.10 7.02 -4.83
N TRP A 41 6.80 6.94 -4.52
CA TRP A 41 5.70 7.44 -5.35
C TRP A 41 5.02 8.69 -4.75
N SER A 42 5.55 9.26 -3.67
CA SER A 42 5.02 10.49 -3.03
C SER A 42 5.19 11.75 -3.88
#